data_AF-A0A7Y5DGB5-F1
#
_entry.id   AF-A0A7Y5DGB5-F1
#
_cell.length_a   1.000
_cell.length_b   1.000
_cell.length_c   1.000
_cell.angle_alpha   90.00
_cell.angle_beta   90.00
_cell.angle_gamma   90.00
#
_symmetry.space_group_name_H-M   'P 1'
#
loop_
_entity.id
_entity.type
_entity.pdbx_description
1 polymer ?
#
loop_
_entity_poly.entity_id
_entity_poly.type
_entity_poly.pdbx_seq_one_letter_code
_entity_poly.pdbx_strand_id
1 'polypeptide(L)'
;MKSQFTDTQLSHILDQSLIYQCACPAQVAKHIIGLRDLFAYQQGCLNQTDTDVAVHQRIATDAQRAHAALEECLHAVLVLEQWDMPTLRMPASLQKSPRII
;
A
#
# COMPACT_ATOMS: atom_id res chain seq x y z
N MET A 1 10.50 -7.41 2.61
CA MET A 1 10.22 -6.32 3.58
C MET A 1 9.33 -6.85 4.68
N LYS A 2 9.40 -6.32 5.90
CA LYS A 2 8.43 -6.66 6.95
C LYS A 2 7.09 -6.01 6.57
N SER A 3 6.00 -6.77 6.61
CA SER A 3 4.69 -6.31 6.16
C SER A 3 3.65 -6.44 7.27
N GLN A 4 2.89 -5.38 7.50
CA GLN A 4 1.70 -5.36 8.38
C GLN A 4 0.45 -5.85 7.64
N PHE A 5 0.35 -5.57 6.33
CA PHE A 5 -0.74 -6.01 5.47
C PHE A 5 -0.23 -6.97 4.40
N THR A 6 -0.92 -8.06 4.11
CA THR A 6 -0.57 -8.93 2.97
C THR A 6 -0.99 -8.30 1.64
N ASP A 7 -0.44 -8.78 0.51
CA ASP A 7 -0.89 -8.31 -0.82
C ASP A 7 -2.39 -8.57 -1.03
N THR A 8 -2.90 -9.71 -0.55
CA THR A 8 -4.33 -10.03 -0.59
C THR A 8 -5.16 -9.03 0.23
N GLN A 9 -4.69 -8.62 1.41
CA GLN A 9 -5.36 -7.61 2.23
C GLN A 9 -5.36 -6.23 1.54
N LEU A 10 -4.26 -5.83 0.92
CA LEU A 10 -4.17 -4.59 0.16
C LEU A 10 -5.11 -4.60 -1.06
N SER A 11 -5.16 -5.73 -1.79
CA SER A 11 -6.12 -5.93 -2.88
C SER A 11 -7.56 -5.82 -2.39
N HIS A 12 -7.89 -6.43 -1.25
CA HIS A 12 -9.23 -6.36 -0.68
C HIS A 12 -9.67 -4.93 -0.32
N ILE A 13 -8.74 -4.11 0.19
CA ILE A 13 -8.98 -2.68 0.46
C ILE A 13 -9.22 -1.90 -0.85
N LEU A 14 -8.42 -2.19 -1.89
CA LEU A 14 -8.58 -1.57 -3.21
C LEU A 14 -9.95 -1.91 -3.82
N ASP A 15 -10.37 -3.17 -3.79
CA ASP A 15 -11.64 -3.60 -4.38
C ASP A 15 -12.85 -2.88 -3.74
N GLN A 16 -12.83 -2.69 -2.42
CA GLN A 16 -13.88 -1.97 -1.72
C GLN A 16 -13.93 -0.48 -2.13
N SER A 17 -12.79 0.14 -2.39
CA SER A 17 -12.76 1.55 -2.83
C SER A 17 -13.40 1.79 -4.20
N LEU A 18 -13.28 0.81 -5.12
CA LEU A 18 -13.89 0.87 -6.44
C LEU A 18 -15.41 0.82 -6.35
N ILE A 19 -15.94 0.10 -5.36
CA ILE A 19 -17.38 -0.07 -5.15
C ILE A 19 -17.99 1.16 -4.49
N TYR A 20 -17.30 1.76 -3.51
CA TYR A 20 -17.92 2.73 -2.60
C TYR A 20 -17.36 4.16 -2.67
N GLN A 21 -16.56 4.48 -3.68
CA GLN A 21 -15.97 5.82 -3.94
C GLN A 21 -15.12 6.40 -2.78
N CYS A 22 -14.73 5.61 -1.79
CA CYS A 22 -13.78 6.04 -0.76
C CYS A 22 -12.34 5.85 -1.28
N ALA A 23 -11.70 6.93 -1.73
CA ALA A 23 -10.41 6.84 -2.41
C ALA A 23 -9.20 6.77 -1.47
N CYS A 24 -9.29 7.33 -0.25
CA CYS A 24 -8.12 7.57 0.61
C CYS A 24 -7.35 6.29 1.00
N PRO A 25 -7.94 5.27 1.64
CA PRO A 25 -7.22 4.05 1.99
C PRO A 25 -6.70 3.30 0.77
N ALA A 26 -7.42 3.34 -0.36
CA ALA A 26 -6.98 2.72 -1.60
C ALA A 26 -5.78 3.41 -2.25
N GLN A 27 -5.71 4.74 -2.22
CA GLN A 27 -4.52 5.44 -2.71
C GLN A 27 -3.28 5.02 -1.92
N VAL A 28 -3.38 4.93 -0.59
CA VAL A 28 -2.27 4.47 0.25
C VAL A 28 -1.91 3.01 -0.05
N ALA A 29 -2.90 2.11 -0.13
CA ALA A 29 -2.68 0.70 -0.45
C ALA A 29 -1.97 0.51 -1.81
N LYS A 30 -2.37 1.26 -2.84
CA LYS A 30 -1.73 1.24 -4.16
C LYS A 30 -0.24 1.61 -4.09
N HIS A 31 0.11 2.60 -3.27
CA HIS A 31 1.51 3.04 -3.11
C HIS A 31 2.32 2.03 -2.31
N ILE A 32 1.72 1.35 -1.32
CA ILE A 32 2.37 0.24 -0.60
C ILE A 32 2.75 -0.88 -1.57
N ILE A 33 1.83 -1.28 -2.46
CA ILE A 33 2.10 -2.29 -3.50
C ILE A 33 3.24 -1.81 -4.41
N GLY A 34 3.16 -0.58 -4.93
CA GLY A 34 4.22 -0.03 -5.80
C GLY A 34 5.60 0.03 -5.14
N LEU A 35 5.67 0.26 -3.82
CA LEU A 35 6.93 0.22 -3.08
C LEU A 35 7.49 -1.20 -2.94
N ARG A 36 6.64 -2.22 -2.83
CA ARG A 36 7.05 -3.63 -2.87
C ARG A 36 7.61 -4.00 -4.23
N ASP A 37 6.93 -3.58 -5.31
CA ASP A 37 7.38 -3.80 -6.68
C ASP A 37 8.72 -3.10 -6.93
N LEU A 38 8.86 -1.85 -6.49
CA LEU A 38 10.12 -1.11 -6.59
C LEU A 38 11.24 -1.84 -5.85
N PHE A 39 11.02 -2.25 -4.60
CA PHE A 39 12.01 -2.99 -3.83
C PHE A 39 12.40 -4.30 -4.53
N ALA A 40 11.42 -5.10 -4.96
CA ALA A 40 11.66 -6.36 -5.65
C ALA A 40 12.47 -6.15 -6.94
N TYR A 41 12.16 -5.10 -7.70
CA TYR A 41 12.91 -4.73 -8.89
C TYR A 41 14.37 -4.41 -8.57
N GLN A 42 14.65 -3.61 -7.54
CA GLN A 42 16.04 -3.29 -7.15
C GLN A 42 16.81 -4.55 -6.72
N GLN A 43 16.16 -5.47 -6.01
CA GLN A 43 16.79 -6.74 -5.58
C GLN A 43 17.08 -7.69 -6.75
N GLY A 44 16.31 -7.61 -7.83
CA GLY A 44 16.46 -8.45 -9.02
C GLY A 44 17.30 -7.84 -10.15
N CYS A 45 17.84 -6.63 -9.95
CA CYS A 45 18.59 -5.93 -11.00
C CYS A 45 20.01 -6.51 -11.19
N LEU A 46 20.58 -6.29 -12.38
CA LEU A 46 21.95 -6.70 -12.70
C LEU A 46 22.94 -5.64 -12.21
N ASN A 47 23.90 -6.05 -11.39
CA ASN A 47 24.96 -5.18 -10.89
C ASN A 47 26.23 -5.37 -11.72
N GLN A 48 26.63 -4.37 -12.50
CA GLN A 48 27.83 -4.44 -13.35
C GLN A 48 29.01 -3.67 -12.75
N THR A 49 28.73 -2.70 -11.89
CA THR A 49 29.71 -1.87 -11.19
C THR A 49 29.37 -1.70 -9.71
N ASP A 50 30.34 -1.28 -8.91
CA ASP A 50 30.10 -0.93 -7.50
C ASP A 50 29.11 0.24 -7.34
N THR A 51 29.09 1.16 -8.32
CA THR A 51 28.11 2.25 -8.37
C THR A 51 26.69 1.71 -8.55
N ASP A 52 26.49 0.73 -9.42
CA ASP A 52 25.17 0.11 -9.63
C ASP A 52 24.67 -0.50 -8.31
N VAL A 53 25.53 -1.29 -7.66
CA VAL A 53 25.21 -1.89 -6.34
C VAL A 53 24.80 -0.81 -5.34
N ALA A 54 25.56 0.28 -5.25
CA ALA A 54 25.26 1.37 -4.34
C ALA A 54 23.93 2.07 -4.64
N VAL A 55 23.61 2.28 -5.93
CA VAL A 55 22.34 2.86 -6.38
C VAL A 55 21.16 1.96 -6.00
N HIS A 56 21.23 0.68 -6.33
CA HIS A 56 20.15 -0.27 -6.05
C HIS A 56 19.93 -0.44 -4.55
N GLN A 57 21.02 -0.54 -3.77
CA GLN A 57 20.93 -0.62 -2.31
C GLN A 57 20.31 0.63 -1.71
N ARG A 58 20.67 1.83 -2.21
CA ARG A 58 20.11 3.09 -1.73
C ARG A 58 18.60 3.16 -1.98
N ILE A 59 18.15 2.82 -3.19
CA ILE A 59 16.73 2.82 -3.54
C ILE A 59 15.96 1.78 -2.73
N ALA A 60 16.47 0.54 -2.63
CA ALA A 60 15.82 -0.52 -1.86
C ALA A 60 15.67 -0.13 -0.38
N THR A 61 16.71 0.48 0.21
CA THR A 61 16.69 0.93 1.60
C THR A 61 15.62 1.99 1.84
N ASP A 62 15.53 3.01 0.98
CA ASP A 62 14.56 4.08 1.15
C ASP A 62 13.13 3.63 0.77
N ALA A 63 12.97 2.73 -0.20
CA ALA A 63 11.69 2.10 -0.50
C ALA A 63 11.15 1.31 0.70
N GLN A 64 12.01 0.59 1.41
CA GLN A 64 11.62 -0.12 2.64
C GLN A 64 11.19 0.83 3.76
N ARG A 65 11.86 1.98 3.93
CA ARG A 65 11.47 3.00 4.92
C ARG A 65 10.13 3.64 4.58
N ALA A 66 9.94 4.02 3.32
CA ALA A 66 8.68 4.58 2.84
C ALA A 66 7.52 3.58 2.99
N HIS A 67 7.79 2.29 2.73
CA HIS A 67 6.79 1.23 2.87
C HIS A 67 6.30 1.09 4.31
N ALA A 68 7.22 1.07 5.28
CA ALA A 68 6.86 1.02 6.70
C ALA A 68 5.99 2.22 7.11
N ALA A 69 6.38 3.43 6.70
CA ALA A 69 5.61 4.65 7.00
C ALA A 69 4.21 4.64 6.36
N LEU A 70 4.08 4.12 5.13
CA LEU A 70 2.77 4.02 4.48
C LEU A 70 1.90 2.90 5.06
N GLU A 71 2.47 1.80 5.56
CA GLU A 71 1.69 0.78 6.28
C GLU A 71 1.13 1.33 7.60
N GLU A 72 1.92 2.11 8.34
CA GLU A 72 1.44 2.82 9.54
C GLU A 72 0.34 3.84 9.19
N CYS A 73 0.53 4.59 8.10
CA CYS A 73 -0.47 5.53 7.59
C CYS A 73 -1.77 4.81 7.22
N LEU A 74 -1.70 3.69 6.49
CA LEU A 74 -2.88 2.91 6.11
C LEU A 74 -3.62 2.42 7.35
N HIS A 75 -2.91 1.85 8.32
CA HIS A 75 -3.52 1.43 9.59
C HIS A 75 -4.26 2.58 10.27
N ALA A 76 -3.62 3.75 10.40
CA ALA A 76 -4.23 4.93 11.02
C ALA A 76 -5.47 5.41 10.26
N VAL A 77 -5.44 5.43 8.92
CA VAL A 77 -6.59 5.81 8.09
C VAL A 77 -7.75 4.85 8.29
N LEU A 78 -7.50 3.53 8.27
CA LEU A 78 -8.54 2.51 8.49
C LEU A 78 -9.18 2.66 9.88
N VAL A 79 -8.38 2.98 10.92
CA VAL A 79 -8.88 3.25 12.28
C VAL A 79 -9.71 4.54 12.32
N LEU A 80 -9.24 5.63 11.72
CA LEU A 80 -9.98 6.91 11.67
C LEU A 80 -11.33 6.77 10.95
N GLU A 81 -11.34 5.98 9.88
CA GLU A 81 -12.54 5.66 9.11
C GLU A 81 -13.40 4.56 9.75
N GLN A 82 -12.99 4.01 10.90
CA GLN A 82 -13.72 2.98 11.65
C GLN A 82 -13.98 1.70 10.84
N TRP A 83 -12.97 1.23 10.09
CA TRP A 83 -13.00 -0.07 9.43
C TRP A 83 -12.96 -1.21 10.43
N ASP A 84 -13.59 -2.32 10.07
CA ASP A 84 -13.52 -3.56 10.86
C ASP A 84 -12.14 -4.20 10.64
N MET A 85 -11.18 -3.94 11.54
CA MET A 85 -9.78 -4.32 11.35
C MET A 85 -9.53 -5.84 11.16
N PRO A 86 -10.22 -6.76 11.86
CA PRO A 86 -10.11 -8.19 11.61
C PRO A 86 -10.47 -8.62 10.18
N THR A 87 -11.49 -8.01 9.57
CA THR A 87 -11.96 -8.38 8.22
C THR A 87 -11.53 -7.39 7.14
N LEU A 88 -10.97 -6.24 7.55
CA LEU A 88 -10.69 -5.08 6.72
C LEU A 88 -11.90 -4.62 5.91
N ARG A 89 -13.08 -4.65 6.52
CA ARG A 89 -14.33 -4.24 5.88
C ARG A 89 -14.65 -2.78 6.18
N MET A 90 -14.98 -2.04 5.13
CA MET A 90 -15.39 -0.64 5.25
C MET A 90 -16.78 -0.52 5.91
N PRO A 91 -16.98 0.41 6.86
CA PRO A 91 -18.26 0.54 7.56
C PRO A 91 -19.37 1.03 6.63
N ALA A 92 -20.61 0.62 6.92
CA ALA A 92 -21.79 0.98 6.12
C ALA A 92 -21.99 2.50 5.99
N SER A 93 -21.58 3.29 6.99
CA SER A 93 -21.64 4.75 6.96
C SER A 93 -20.79 5.40 5.86
N LEU A 94 -19.75 4.71 5.38
CA LEU A 94 -18.86 5.16 4.31
C LEU A 94 -19.18 4.55 2.95
N GLN A 95 -20.12 3.60 2.88
CA GLN A 95 -20.54 2.94 1.64
C GLN A 95 -21.41 3.87 0.79
N LYS A 96 -20.79 4.86 0.16
CA LYS A 96 -21.47 5.79 -0.76
C LYS A 96 -21.62 5.13 -2.13
N SER A 97 -22.86 4.95 -2.59
CA SER A 97 -23.12 4.51 -3.95
C SER A 97 -22.91 5.67 -4.94
N PRO A 98 -22.50 5.38 -6.20
CA PRO A 98 -22.41 6.40 -7.23
C PRO A 98 -23.74 7.15 -7.38
N ARG A 99 -23.71 8.48 -7.26
CA ARG A 99 -24.83 9.29 -7.75
C ARG A 99 -24.76 9.26 -9.27
N ILE A 100 -25.70 8.55 -9.89
CA ILE A 100 -25.99 8.73 -11.32
C ILE A 100 -26.61 10.13 -11.43
N ILE A 101 -25.86 11.07 -12.00
CA ILE A 101 -26.31 12.43 -12.33
C ILE A 101 -26.88 12.39 -13.74
#